data_AF-A0A2E6P3W7-F1
#
_entry.id   AF-A0A2E6P3W7-F1
#
_cell.length_a   1.000
_cell.length_b   1.000
_cell.length_c   1.000
_cell.angle_alpha   90.00
_cell.angle_beta   90.00
_cell.angle_gamma   90.00
#
_symmetry.space_group_name_H-M   'P 1'
#
loop_
_entity.id
_entity.type
_entity.pdbx_description
1 polymer ?
#
loop_
_entity_poly.entity_id
_entity_poly.type
_entity_poly.pdbx_seq_one_letter_code
_entity_poly.pdbx_strand_id
1 'polypeptide(L)' 'MASQAELIKSLKKICICRSVTQGSILTAIQDGATSFEALRRKLNLGTGYCKAKRCRPKIQTILKEYKDDHKATSNL' A
#
# COMPACT_ATOMS: atom_id res chain seq x y z
N MET A 1 -20.09 -4.34 6.55
CA MET A 1 -19.87 -2.92 6.19
C MET A 1 -18.51 -2.50 6.71
N ALA A 2 -17.72 -1.74 5.94
CA ALA A 2 -16.43 -1.25 6.42
C ALA A 2 -16.63 -0.25 7.57
N SER A 3 -15.78 -0.32 8.60
CA SER A 3 -15.86 0.61 9.74
C SER A 3 -15.45 2.02 9.31
N GLN A 4 -15.87 3.03 10.09
CA GLN A 4 -15.46 4.42 9.85
C GLN A 4 -13.93 4.57 9.88
N ALA A 5 -13.24 3.81 10.74
CA ALA A 5 -11.79 3.81 10.83
C ALA A 5 -11.12 3.27 9.55
N GLU A 6 -11.64 2.19 8.96
CA GLU A 6 -11.11 1.62 7.71
C GLU A 6 -11.28 2.59 6.53
N LEU A 7 -12.42 3.28 6.45
CA LEU A 7 -12.66 4.31 5.44
C LEU A 7 -11.62 5.44 5.57
N ILE A 8 -11.41 5.98 6.77
CA ILE A 8 -10.41 7.03 7.02
C ILE A 8 -9.01 6.56 6.64
N LYS A 9 -8.64 5.33 7.00
CA LYS A 9 -7.34 4.72 6.69
C LYS A 9 -7.13 4.64 5.18
N SER A 10 -8.14 4.20 4.42
CA SER A 10 -8.07 4.06 2.96
C SER A 10 -7.81 5.40 2.25
N LEU A 11 -8.33 6.51 2.77
CA LEU A 11 -8.16 7.86 2.21
C LEU A 11 -6.79 8.48 2.53
N LYS A 12 -6.05 7.92 3.49
CA LYS A 12 -4.74 8.44 3.90
C LYS A 12 -3.75 8.46 2.73
N LYS A 13 -3.18 9.62 2.43
CA LYS A 13 -2.13 9.76 1.39
C LYS A 13 -0.81 9.15 1.87
N ILE A 14 -0.30 8.18 1.11
CA ILE A 14 0.98 7.53 1.35
C ILE A 14 2.09 8.18 0.51
N CYS A 15 1.81 8.46 -0.76
CA CYS A 15 2.75 9.17 -1.64
C CYS A 15 2.26 10.57 -1.96
N ILE A 16 2.83 11.59 -1.30
CA ILE A 16 2.47 12.98 -1.58
C ILE A 16 2.91 13.46 -2.97
N CYS A 17 3.97 12.88 -3.56
CA CYS A 17 4.41 13.26 -4.91
C CYS A 17 3.49 12.78 -6.03
N ARG A 18 2.73 11.71 -5.81
CA ARG A 18 1.85 11.08 -6.81
C ARG A 18 0.40 11.03 -6.35
N SER A 19 0.07 11.69 -5.24
CA SER A 19 -1.25 11.68 -4.61
C SER A 19 -1.84 10.28 -4.41
N VAL A 20 -0.99 9.27 -4.19
CA VAL A 20 -1.44 7.87 -4.00
C VAL A 20 -1.87 7.65 -2.55
N THR A 21 -3.07 7.10 -2.38
CA THR A 21 -3.66 6.78 -1.08
C THR A 21 -3.35 5.35 -0.65
N GLN A 22 -3.59 5.05 0.62
CA GLN A 22 -3.46 3.70 1.16
C GLN A 22 -4.46 2.74 0.51
N GLY A 23 -5.68 3.19 0.22
CA GLY A 23 -6.69 2.40 -0.48
C GLY A 23 -6.19 1.91 -1.85
N SER A 24 -5.64 2.81 -2.67
CA SER A 24 -5.08 2.42 -3.98
C SER A 24 -3.95 1.40 -3.87
N ILE A 25 -3.12 1.49 -2.83
CA ILE A 25 -2.06 0.52 -2.56
C ILE A 25 -2.66 -0.84 -2.19
N LEU A 26 -3.64 -0.88 -1.29
CA LEU A 26 -4.31 -2.11 -0.87
C LEU A 26 -5.02 -2.79 -2.04
N THR A 27 -5.76 -2.05 -2.88
CA THR A 27 -6.37 -2.58 -4.10
C THR A 27 -5.30 -3.18 -5.03
N ALA A 28 -4.17 -2.48 -5.23
CA ALA A 28 -3.11 -3.02 -6.07
C ALA A 28 -2.47 -4.29 -5.49
N ILE A 29 -2.35 -4.40 -4.16
CA ILE A 29 -1.87 -5.61 -3.48
C ILE A 29 -2.86 -6.76 -3.67
N GLN A 30 -4.16 -6.51 -3.53
CA GLN A 30 -5.23 -7.51 -3.76
C GLN A 30 -5.21 -8.01 -5.21
N ASP A 31 -4.89 -7.14 -6.17
CA ASP A 31 -4.67 -7.52 -7.58
C ASP A 31 -3.31 -8.22 -7.83
N GLY A 32 -2.57 -8.60 -6.79
CA GLY A 32 -1.32 -9.36 -6.88
C GLY A 32 -0.02 -8.54 -6.84
N ALA A 33 -0.07 -7.21 -6.68
CA ALA A 33 1.15 -6.39 -6.57
C ALA A 33 1.77 -6.46 -5.15
N THR A 34 2.36 -7.61 -4.81
CA THR A 34 2.83 -7.95 -3.46
C THR A 34 4.27 -7.51 -3.13
N SER A 35 4.83 -6.59 -3.90
CA SER A 35 6.16 -6.02 -3.68
C SER A 35 6.22 -4.53 -3.99
N PHE A 36 7.19 -3.81 -3.42
CA PHE A 36 7.38 -2.39 -3.71
C PHE A 36 7.62 -2.14 -5.21
N GLU A 37 8.38 -2.99 -5.89
CA GLU A 37 8.65 -2.84 -7.33
C GLU A 37 7.40 -3.13 -8.18
N ALA A 38 6.56 -4.09 -7.79
CA ALA A 38 5.27 -4.32 -8.44
C ALA A 38 4.35 -3.09 -8.29
N LEU A 39 4.25 -2.56 -7.06
CA LEU A 39 3.49 -1.34 -6.78
C LEU A 39 4.07 -0.11 -7.49
N ARG A 40 5.39 -0.03 -7.64
CA ARG A 40 6.07 1.02 -8.39
C ARG A 40 5.70 0.98 -9.87
N ARG A 41 5.67 -0.20 -10.49
CA ARG A 41 5.25 -0.36 -11.89
C ARG A 41 3.77 -0.04 -12.06
N LYS A 42 2.91 -0.48 -11.14
CA LYS A 42 1.46 -0.31 -11.22
C LYS A 42 0.98 1.11 -10.89
N LEU A 43 1.56 1.75 -9.87
CA LEU A 43 1.10 3.03 -9.32
C LEU A 43 2.11 4.18 -9.52
N ASN A 44 3.18 3.95 -10.30
CA ASN A 44 4.25 4.91 -10.54
C ASN A 44 4.94 5.44 -9.26
N LEU A 45 4.97 4.65 -8.20
CA LEU A 45 5.58 5.05 -6.92
C LEU A 45 7.10 5.23 -7.06
N GLY A 46 7.66 6.18 -6.32
CA GLY A 46 9.11 6.38 -6.32
C GLY A 46 9.71 7.07 -7.54
N THR A 47 8.89 7.48 -8.51
CA THR A 47 9.33 8.19 -9.72
C THR A 47 9.28 9.72 -9.58
N GLY A 48 8.61 10.25 -8.53
CA GLY A 48 8.54 11.69 -8.25
C GLY A 48 9.82 12.28 -7.63
N TYR A 49 9.77 13.56 -7.28
CA TYR A 49 10.91 14.33 -6.75
C TYR A 49 11.62 13.66 -5.56
N CYS A 50 10.87 13.05 -4.63
CA CYS A 50 11.45 12.41 -3.45
C CYS A 50 12.12 11.06 -3.72
N LYS A 51 12.06 10.52 -4.95
CA LYS A 51 12.69 9.24 -5.35
C LYS A 51 12.44 8.10 -4.34
N ALA A 52 11.19 7.95 -3.93
CA ALA A 52 10.70 6.96 -2.96
C ALA A 52 11.12 7.15 -1.50
N LYS A 53 11.97 8.12 -1.15
CA LYS A 53 12.49 8.32 0.22
C LYS A 53 11.39 8.43 1.28
N ARG A 54 10.23 9.02 0.94
CA ARG A 54 9.12 9.24 1.88
C ARG A 54 8.07 8.13 1.91
N CYS A 55 7.71 7.59 0.75
CA CYS A 55 6.61 6.63 0.65
C CYS A 55 7.08 5.18 0.82
N ARG A 56 8.33 4.86 0.45
CA ARG A 56 8.87 3.48 0.49
C ARG A 56 8.77 2.83 1.87
N PRO A 57 9.23 3.45 2.99
CA PRO A 57 9.13 2.80 4.30
C PRO A 57 7.67 2.51 4.68
N LYS A 58 6.75 3.45 4.42
CA LYS A 58 5.31 3.27 4.69
C LYS A 58 4.71 2.12 3.88
N ILE A 59 5.06 2.01 2.60
CA ILE A 59 4.60 0.93 1.72
C ILE A 59 5.14 -0.42 2.19
N GLN A 60 6.40 -0.48 2.63
CA GLN A 60 6.98 -1.71 3.16
C GLN A 60 6.27 -2.16 4.44
N THR A 61 5.89 -1.24 5.32
CA THR A 61 5.04 -1.53 6.49
C THR A 61 3.69 -2.12 6.06
N ILE A 62 2.99 -1.47 5.13
CA ILE A 62 1.69 -1.96 4.61
C ILE A 62 1.82 -3.38 4.01
N LEU A 63 2.88 -3.62 3.22
CA LEU A 63 3.14 -4.94 2.64
C LEU A 63 3.44 -6.00 3.70
N LYS A 64 4.10 -5.64 4.80
CA LYS A 64 4.37 -6.54 5.91
C LYS A 64 3.08 -6.86 6.66
N GLU A 65 2.32 -5.84 7.06
CA GLU A 65 1.02 -5.99 7.71
C GLU A 65 0.09 -6.89 6.89
N TYR A 66 -0.04 -6.64 5.57
CA TYR A 66 -0.85 -7.46 4.68
C TYR A 66 -0.41 -8.94 4.68
N LYS A 67 0.89 -9.22 4.65
CA LYS A 67 1.42 -10.59 4.67
C LYS A 67 1.19 -11.27 6.02
N ASP A 68 1.34 -10.53 7.11
CA ASP A 68 1.12 -11.05 8.45
C ASP A 68 -0.36 -11.42 8.66
N ASP A 69 -1.28 -10.57 8.20
CA ASP A 69 -2.74 -10.82 8.24
C ASP A 69 -3.14 -12.04 7.38
N HIS A 70 -2.55 -12.20 6.19
CA HIS A 70 -2.86 -13.31 5.28
C HIS A 70 -2.16 -14.63 5.62
N LYS A 71 -1.11 -14.61 6.45
CA LYS A 71 -0.53 -15.84 7.03
C LYS A 71 -1.42 -16.45 8.10
N ALA A 72 -2.19 -15.62 8.82
CA ALA A 72 -3.13 -16.10 9.82
C ALA A 72 -4.33 -16.83 9.20
N THR A 73 -4.66 -16.55 7.93
CA THR A 73 -5.80 -17.15 7.22
C THR A 73 -5.46 -18.44 6.48
N SER A 74 -4.18 -18.66 6.11
CA SER A 74 -3.74 -19.87 5.39
C SER A 74 -3.39 -21.06 6.28
N ASN A 75 -3.65 -20.97 7.59
CA ASN A 75 -3.43 -22.06 8.57
C ASN A 75 -4.74 -22.61 9.17
N LEU A 76 -5.87 -22.46 8.48
CA LEU A 76 -7.10 -23.23 8.73
C LEU A 76 -7.43 -24.12 7.54
#